data_AF-A0A5B7B6A7-F1
#
_entry.id   AF-A0A5B7B6A7-F1
#
_cell.length_a   1.000
_cell.length_b   1.000
_cell.length_c   1.000
_cell.angle_alpha   90.00
_cell.angle_beta   90.00
_cell.angle_gamma   90.00
#
_symmetry.space_group_name_H-M   'P 1'
#
loop_
_entity.id
_entity.type
_entity.pdbx_description
1 polymer ?
#
loop_
_entity_poly.entity_id
_entity_poly.type
_entity_poly.pdbx_seq_one_letter_code
_entity_poly.pdbx_strand_id
1 'polypeptide(L)'
;HVCGEGEGFVKVALAKVPDTSMTRVQKSLGLKACEELCLRNCTCTGYASADIRGGGSGCVTWYGDLVDTRVFSNVGQDLYIRVDAVELAQYSKSKKAHDNKRMAAIIAVSVAVTLFLAIFLAIWLVMKRRKGKRRSGDLLFSPASLQDSPRGKVLDESATSSDVSFFNLSTIVV
;
A
#
# COMPACT_ATOMS: atom_id res chain seq x y z
N HIS A 1 10.42 4.10 -45.18
CA HIS A 1 11.13 2.93 -44.62
C HIS A 1 10.60 2.67 -43.22
N VAL A 2 10.13 1.46 -42.95
CA VAL A 2 9.74 1.02 -41.60
C VAL A 2 11.03 0.63 -40.89
N CYS A 3 11.23 1.15 -39.68
CA CYS A 3 12.39 0.86 -38.85
C CYS A 3 12.13 -0.43 -38.07
N GLY A 4 13.17 -1.22 -37.81
CA GLY A 4 13.20 -2.46 -37.01
C GLY A 4 11.86 -3.16 -36.73
N GLU A 5 11.68 -4.37 -37.28
CA GLU A 5 10.50 -5.17 -36.94
C GLU A 5 10.42 -5.46 -35.43
N GLY A 6 9.28 -5.13 -34.82
CA GLY A 6 9.03 -5.41 -33.40
C GLY A 6 9.56 -4.36 -32.42
N GLU A 7 10.10 -3.24 -32.90
CA GLU A 7 10.40 -2.09 -32.03
C GLU A 7 9.13 -1.54 -31.35
N GLY A 8 9.32 -0.91 -30.19
CA GLY A 8 8.23 -0.27 -29.47
C GLY A 8 8.76 0.66 -28.39
N PHE A 9 7.94 0.92 -27.38
CA PHE A 9 8.26 1.91 -26.35
C PHE A 9 8.15 1.36 -24.94
N VAL A 10 9.11 1.78 -24.11
CA VAL A 10 9.08 1.59 -22.67
C VAL A 10 8.64 2.88 -22.00
N LYS A 11 7.64 2.79 -21.14
CA LYS A 11 7.17 3.91 -20.31
C LYS A 11 8.09 4.09 -19.11
N VAL A 12 8.73 5.25 -19.02
CA VAL A 12 9.47 5.73 -17.85
C VAL A 12 8.64 6.81 -17.16
N ALA A 13 8.06 6.45 -16.02
CA ALA A 13 7.23 7.37 -15.24
C ALA A 13 8.08 8.35 -14.43
N LEU A 14 7.53 9.53 -14.17
CA LEU A 14 8.16 10.57 -13.33
C LEU A 14 9.57 10.99 -13.83
N ALA A 15 9.75 11.04 -15.15
CA ALA A 15 11.00 11.45 -15.76
C ALA A 15 11.07 12.97 -15.94
N LYS A 16 12.28 13.52 -15.76
CA LYS A 16 12.70 14.76 -16.40
C LYS A 16 12.76 14.51 -17.90
N VAL A 17 12.01 15.28 -18.68
CA VAL A 17 12.10 15.20 -20.13
C VAL A 17 13.47 15.73 -20.61
N PRO A 18 14.05 15.16 -21.68
CA PRO A 18 15.36 15.57 -22.20
C PRO A 18 15.36 17.01 -22.71
N ASP A 19 16.56 17.58 -22.82
CA ASP A 19 16.76 18.93 -23.36
C ASP A 19 16.15 19.09 -24.76
N THR A 20 15.64 20.29 -25.06
CA THR A 20 14.71 20.51 -26.18
C THR A 20 15.36 20.74 -27.55
N SER A 21 16.67 20.58 -27.66
CA SER A 21 17.44 20.96 -28.87
C SER A 21 16.99 20.25 -30.15
N MET A 22 16.61 18.97 -30.06
CA MET A 22 16.11 18.16 -31.18
C MET A 22 14.69 17.66 -30.92
N THR A 23 13.77 18.60 -30.64
CA THR A 23 12.37 18.28 -30.35
C THR A 23 11.40 18.77 -31.40
N ARG A 24 10.33 18.01 -31.62
CA ARG A 24 9.14 18.48 -32.34
C ARG A 24 7.92 18.43 -31.44
N VAL A 25 7.27 19.57 -31.30
CA VAL A 25 6.05 19.73 -30.50
C VAL A 25 4.84 19.80 -31.43
N GLN A 26 3.87 18.92 -31.20
CA GLN A 26 2.62 18.83 -31.96
C GLN A 26 1.45 18.90 -30.99
N LYS A 27 0.90 20.10 -30.80
CA LYS A 27 -0.17 20.37 -29.83
C LYS A 27 -1.53 19.78 -30.23
N SER A 28 -1.75 19.58 -31.52
CA SER A 28 -2.99 19.04 -32.08
C SER A 28 -3.09 17.52 -32.00
N LEU A 29 -1.98 16.82 -31.77
CA LEU A 29 -1.95 15.36 -31.75
C LEU A 29 -2.13 14.82 -30.33
N GLY A 30 -2.91 13.74 -30.23
CA GLY A 30 -2.96 12.93 -29.02
C GLY A 30 -1.75 11.99 -28.91
N LEU A 31 -1.53 11.46 -27.70
CA LEU A 31 -0.38 10.62 -27.37
C LEU A 31 -0.21 9.41 -28.31
N LYS A 32 -1.31 8.74 -28.68
CA LYS A 32 -1.30 7.58 -29.59
C LYS A 32 -0.86 7.93 -31.01
N ALA A 33 -1.27 9.09 -31.52
CA ALA A 33 -0.81 9.55 -32.83
C ALA A 33 0.69 9.86 -32.82
N CYS A 34 1.24 10.24 -31.66
CA CYS A 34 2.66 10.54 -31.52
C CYS A 34 3.53 9.29 -31.42
N GLU A 35 3.01 8.23 -30.81
CA GLU A 35 3.61 6.90 -30.88
C GLU A 35 3.79 6.46 -32.34
N GLU A 36 2.71 6.53 -33.13
CA GLU A 36 2.75 6.16 -34.54
C GLU A 36 3.68 7.06 -35.36
N LEU A 37 3.66 8.37 -35.10
CA LEU A 37 4.55 9.33 -35.75
C LEU A 37 6.03 9.06 -35.44
N CYS A 38 6.34 8.66 -34.21
CA CYS A 38 7.68 8.31 -33.79
C CYS A 38 8.14 6.98 -34.41
N LEU A 39 7.26 5.95 -34.46
CA LEU A 39 7.58 4.66 -35.11
C LEU A 39 7.91 4.81 -36.60
N ARG A 40 7.20 5.72 -37.30
CA ARG A 40 7.43 6.00 -38.72
C ARG A 40 8.75 6.71 -39.00
N ASN A 41 9.44 7.23 -37.98
CA ASN A 41 10.69 7.95 -38.14
C ASN A 41 11.82 7.26 -37.37
N CYS A 42 12.80 6.69 -38.08
CA CYS A 42 13.87 5.89 -37.46
C CYS A 42 14.84 6.68 -36.59
N THR A 43 14.88 8.01 -36.72
CA THR A 43 15.70 8.84 -35.86
C THR A 43 14.96 9.24 -34.58
N CYS A 44 13.66 8.94 -34.47
CA CYS A 44 12.90 9.21 -33.27
C CYS A 44 13.30 8.24 -32.16
N THR A 45 13.61 8.77 -31.00
CA THR A 45 14.12 8.02 -29.85
C THR A 45 13.16 8.03 -28.66
N GLY A 46 12.18 8.93 -28.66
CA GLY A 46 11.12 8.91 -27.67
C GLY A 46 10.07 10.00 -27.85
N TYR A 47 9.00 9.90 -27.07
CA TYR A 47 7.92 10.88 -27.05
C TYR A 47 7.31 11.03 -25.66
N ALA A 48 6.57 12.12 -25.45
CA ALA A 48 5.87 12.42 -24.21
C ALA A 48 4.69 13.38 -24.49
N SER A 49 3.82 13.59 -23.50
CA SER A 49 2.77 14.62 -23.60
C SER A 49 3.37 16.03 -23.69
N ALA A 50 2.75 16.98 -24.39
CA ALA A 50 3.26 18.36 -24.41
C ALA A 50 2.76 19.18 -23.20
N ASP A 51 1.50 18.95 -22.83
CA ASP A 51 0.90 19.46 -21.61
C ASP A 51 0.44 18.27 -20.77
N ILE A 52 0.65 18.32 -19.46
CA ILE A 52 0.21 17.31 -18.48
C ILE A 52 -1.11 17.68 -17.80
N ARG A 53 -1.61 18.89 -18.03
CA ARG A 53 -2.89 19.35 -17.49
C ARG A 53 -4.05 18.64 -18.19
N GLY A 54 -5.16 18.47 -17.46
CA GLY A 54 -6.44 18.02 -18.04
C GLY A 54 -6.45 16.62 -18.67
N GLY A 55 -5.53 15.72 -18.27
CA GLY A 55 -5.43 14.37 -18.85
C GLY A 55 -4.39 14.24 -19.97
N GLY A 56 -3.65 15.31 -20.25
CA GLY A 56 -2.58 15.33 -21.23
C GLY A 56 -3.06 15.79 -22.61
N SER A 57 -2.41 16.80 -23.18
CA SER A 57 -2.70 17.25 -24.54
C SER A 57 -1.43 17.59 -25.31
N GLY A 58 -1.49 17.39 -26.62
CA GLY A 58 -0.33 17.51 -27.49
C GLY A 58 0.74 16.45 -27.20
N CYS A 59 1.79 16.47 -28.00
CA CYS A 59 2.98 15.67 -27.72
C CYS A 59 4.27 16.36 -28.11
N VAL A 60 5.34 15.87 -27.52
CA VAL A 60 6.71 16.19 -27.86
C VAL A 60 7.39 14.90 -28.29
N THR A 61 8.15 14.96 -29.38
CA THR A 61 8.97 13.87 -29.90
C THR A 61 10.42 14.31 -29.92
N TRP A 62 11.33 13.40 -29.55
CA TRP A 62 12.78 13.62 -29.55
C TRP A 62 13.45 12.81 -30.66
N TYR A 63 14.52 13.37 -31.21
CA TYR A 63 15.32 12.74 -32.26
C TYR A 63 16.79 12.72 -31.87
N GLY A 64 17.44 11.56 -31.99
CA GLY A 64 18.81 11.35 -31.50
C GLY A 64 18.89 11.09 -29.99
N ASP A 65 20.08 11.25 -29.41
CA ASP A 65 20.35 10.83 -28.03
C ASP A 65 19.56 11.63 -26.98
N LEU A 66 18.91 10.91 -26.04
CA LEU A 66 18.20 11.53 -24.91
C LEU A 66 19.19 11.90 -23.80
N VAL A 67 19.75 13.12 -23.86
CA VAL A 67 20.66 13.64 -22.83
C VAL A 67 19.89 14.30 -21.68
N ASP A 68 20.42 14.18 -20.46
CA ASP A 68 19.88 14.75 -19.21
C ASP A 68 18.49 14.23 -18.77
N THR A 69 18.17 12.98 -19.13
CA THR A 69 16.99 12.28 -18.60
C THR A 69 17.27 11.80 -17.17
N ARG A 70 16.40 12.15 -16.22
CA ARG A 70 16.49 11.70 -14.81
C ARG A 70 15.14 11.25 -14.30
N VAL A 71 15.10 10.19 -13.51
CA VAL A 71 13.86 9.73 -12.86
C VAL A 71 13.78 10.35 -11.48
N PHE A 72 12.63 10.92 -11.16
CA PHE A 72 12.33 11.47 -9.85
C PHE A 72 11.32 10.58 -9.11
N SER A 73 11.31 10.65 -7.78
CA SER A 73 10.39 9.86 -6.96
C SER A 73 8.98 10.46 -6.88
N ASN A 74 8.83 11.78 -7.05
CA ASN A 74 7.62 12.50 -6.65
C ASN A 74 7.05 13.45 -7.73
N VAL A 75 7.89 13.95 -8.65
CA VAL A 75 7.50 14.97 -9.63
C VAL A 75 8.16 14.64 -10.95
N GLY A 76 7.38 14.60 -12.03
CA GLY A 76 7.91 14.38 -13.37
C GLY A 76 6.81 14.05 -14.34
N GLN A 77 7.21 13.69 -15.55
CA GLN A 77 6.29 13.37 -16.63
C GLN A 77 6.56 11.96 -17.18
N ASP A 78 5.54 11.33 -17.73
CA ASP A 78 5.70 10.07 -18.45
C ASP A 78 6.44 10.30 -19.77
N LEU A 79 7.60 9.67 -19.90
CA LEU A 79 8.42 9.63 -21.10
C LEU A 79 8.39 8.22 -21.69
N TYR A 80 8.19 8.12 -22.99
CA TYR A 80 8.16 6.87 -23.73
C TYR A 80 9.43 6.77 -24.56
N ILE A 81 10.31 5.83 -24.24
CA ILE A 81 11.62 5.65 -24.88
C ILE A 81 11.51 4.51 -25.87
N ARG A 82 11.98 4.73 -27.10
CA ARG A 82 12.02 3.70 -28.14
C ARG A 82 13.11 2.68 -27.81
N VAL A 83 12.75 1.41 -27.92
CA VAL A 83 13.66 0.28 -27.67
C VAL A 83 13.45 -0.79 -28.74
N ASP A 84 14.44 -1.67 -28.87
CA ASP A 84 14.32 -2.83 -29.75
C ASP A 84 13.36 -3.90 -29.18
N ALA A 85 13.01 -4.87 -30.01
CA ALA A 85 12.07 -5.93 -29.67
C ALA A 85 12.54 -6.80 -28.48
N VAL A 86 13.85 -7.03 -28.35
CA VAL A 86 14.43 -7.89 -27.31
C VAL A 86 14.33 -7.19 -25.96
N GLU A 87 14.74 -5.92 -25.90
CA GLU A 87 14.63 -5.10 -24.70
C GLU A 87 13.17 -4.92 -24.27
N LEU A 88 12.27 -4.68 -25.24
CA LEU A 88 10.83 -4.54 -24.95
C LEU A 88 10.25 -5.83 -24.34
N ALA A 89 10.62 -6.99 -24.90
CA ALA A 89 10.20 -8.28 -24.37
C ALA A 89 10.75 -8.51 -22.95
N GLN A 90 12.02 -8.20 -22.70
CA GLN A 90 12.63 -8.32 -21.37
C GLN A 90 11.96 -7.40 -20.34
N TYR A 91 11.71 -6.14 -20.70
CA TYR A 91 11.02 -5.17 -19.85
C TYR A 91 9.60 -5.64 -19.49
N SER A 92 8.84 -6.14 -20.46
CA SER A 92 7.48 -6.64 -20.21
C SER A 92 7.48 -7.84 -19.25
N LYS A 93 8.45 -8.75 -19.39
CA LYS A 93 8.62 -9.93 -18.54
C LYS A 93 8.97 -9.55 -17.11
N SER A 94 9.94 -8.66 -16.93
CA SER A 94 10.38 -8.20 -15.60
C SER A 94 9.27 -7.44 -14.87
N LYS A 95 8.57 -6.55 -15.58
CA LYS A 95 7.42 -5.82 -15.05
C LYS A 95 6.32 -6.76 -14.59
N LYS A 96 5.93 -7.73 -15.43
CA LYS A 96 4.91 -8.74 -15.07
C LYS A 96 5.30 -9.55 -13.84
N ALA A 97 6.58 -9.96 -13.74
CA ALA A 97 7.07 -10.69 -12.58
C ALA A 97 6.98 -9.85 -11.29
N HIS A 98 7.36 -8.57 -11.36
CA HIS A 98 7.28 -7.64 -10.24
C HIS A 98 5.82 -7.38 -9.82
N ASP A 99 4.93 -7.13 -10.77
CA ASP A 99 3.51 -6.89 -10.53
C ASP A 99 2.84 -8.11 -9.90
N ASN A 100 3.15 -9.33 -10.37
CA ASN A 100 2.66 -10.57 -9.78
C ASN A 100 3.14 -10.74 -8.34
N LYS A 101 4.42 -10.47 -8.06
CA LYS A 101 4.98 -10.54 -6.70
C LYS A 101 4.32 -9.52 -5.77
N ARG A 102 4.11 -8.29 -6.26
CA ARG A 102 3.40 -7.23 -5.51
C ARG A 102 1.95 -7.62 -5.22
N MET A 103 1.24 -8.17 -6.20
CA MET A 103 -0.13 -8.63 -6.03
C MET A 103 -0.23 -9.77 -5.01
N ALA A 104 0.67 -10.76 -5.09
CA ALA A 104 0.73 -11.85 -4.12
C ALA A 104 0.99 -11.34 -2.68
N ALA A 105 1.88 -10.36 -2.52
CA ALA A 105 2.14 -9.74 -1.21
C ALA A 105 0.91 -9.00 -0.67
N ILE A 106 0.18 -8.26 -1.50
CA ILE A 106 -1.05 -7.55 -1.11
C ILE A 106 -2.12 -8.55 -0.65
N ILE A 107 -2.30 -9.66 -1.38
CA ILE A 107 -3.26 -10.70 -1.01
C ILE A 107 -2.87 -11.38 0.30
N ALA A 108 -1.59 -11.71 0.49
CA ALA A 108 -1.12 -12.32 1.72
C ALA A 108 -1.37 -11.42 2.94
N VAL A 109 -1.09 -10.12 2.82
CA VAL A 109 -1.33 -9.13 3.89
C VAL A 109 -2.83 -8.96 4.16
N SER A 110 -3.68 -8.89 3.12
CA SER A 110 -5.12 -8.72 3.32
C SER A 110 -5.76 -9.92 4.03
N VAL A 111 -5.33 -11.14 3.69
CA VAL A 111 -5.77 -12.37 4.37
C VAL A 111 -5.31 -12.39 5.83
N ALA A 112 -4.05 -12.02 6.10
CA ALA A 112 -3.53 -11.98 7.47
C ALA A 112 -4.30 -10.98 8.36
N VAL A 113 -4.57 -9.77 7.84
CA VAL A 113 -5.30 -8.72 8.56
C VAL A 113 -6.75 -9.13 8.83
N THR A 114 -7.44 -9.71 7.84
CA THR A 114 -8.84 -10.14 8.01
C THR A 114 -8.98 -11.26 9.04
N LEU A 115 -8.08 -12.26 9.03
CA LEU A 115 -8.07 -13.32 10.04
C LEU A 115 -7.75 -12.78 11.43
N PHE A 116 -6.77 -11.89 11.55
CA PHE A 116 -6.40 -11.30 12.83
C PHE A 116 -7.56 -10.52 13.45
N LEU A 117 -8.27 -9.70 12.66
CA LEU A 117 -9.45 -8.96 13.10
C LEU A 117 -10.60 -9.89 13.49
N ALA A 118 -10.84 -10.97 12.74
CA ALA A 118 -11.89 -11.93 13.07
C ALA A 118 -11.63 -12.66 14.40
N ILE A 119 -10.39 -13.11 14.63
CA ILE A 119 -9.97 -13.76 15.88
C ILE A 119 -10.08 -12.79 17.06
N PHE A 120 -9.61 -11.55 16.87
CA PHE A 120 -9.75 -10.48 17.85
C PHE A 120 -11.24 -10.24 18.19
N LEU A 121 -12.12 -10.06 17.20
CA LEU A 121 -13.55 -9.89 17.49
C LEU A 121 -14.16 -11.11 18.21
N ALA A 122 -13.79 -12.33 17.83
CA ALA A 122 -14.27 -13.55 18.47
C ALA A 122 -13.86 -13.63 19.96
N ILE A 123 -12.59 -13.39 20.27
CA ILE A 123 -12.07 -13.40 21.65
C ILE A 123 -12.80 -12.32 22.49
N TRP A 124 -13.04 -11.14 21.92
CA TRP A 124 -13.66 -10.01 22.62
C TRP A 124 -15.13 -10.32 22.96
N LEU A 125 -15.85 -10.94 22.03
CA LEU A 125 -17.23 -11.39 22.25
C LEU A 125 -17.32 -12.49 23.33
N VAL A 126 -16.37 -13.45 23.33
CA VAL A 126 -16.32 -14.51 24.35
C VAL A 126 -16.04 -13.93 25.73
N MET A 127 -15.07 -13.01 25.84
CA MET A 127 -14.76 -12.33 27.11
C MET A 127 -15.95 -11.51 27.64
N LYS A 128 -16.67 -10.80 26.76
CA LYS A 128 -17.89 -10.06 27.12
C LYS A 128 -18.98 -10.99 27.66
N ARG A 129 -19.21 -12.13 27.02
CA ARG A 129 -20.17 -13.15 27.50
C ARG A 129 -19.78 -13.74 28.86
N ARG A 130 -18.49 -13.99 29.10
CA ARG A 130 -18.01 -14.50 30.40
C ARG A 130 -18.18 -13.49 31.54
N LYS A 131 -17.98 -12.19 31.30
CA LYS A 131 -18.26 -11.13 32.30
C LYS A 131 -19.75 -11.05 32.66
N GLY A 132 -20.66 -11.29 31.70
CA GLY A 132 -22.10 -11.33 31.97
C GLY A 132 -22.54 -12.51 32.85
N LYS A 133 -21.86 -13.65 32.76
CA LYS A 133 -22.20 -14.87 33.53
C LYS A 133 -21.67 -14.87 34.96
N ARG A 134 -20.60 -14.11 35.27
CA ARG A 134 -20.09 -13.93 36.65
C ARG A 134 -21.03 -13.12 37.57
N ARG A 135 -22.08 -12.48 37.04
CA ARG A 135 -23.13 -11.83 37.85
C ARG A 135 -24.28 -12.76 38.26
N SER A 136 -24.31 -14.02 37.78
CA SER A 136 -25.45 -14.93 37.98
C SER A 136 -25.04 -16.32 38.51
N GLY A 137 -23.90 -16.40 39.21
CA GLY A 137 -23.36 -17.65 39.76
C GLY A 137 -23.47 -17.81 41.29
N ASP A 138 -23.87 -16.78 42.03
CA ASP A 138 -23.94 -16.80 43.51
C ASP A 138 -25.36 -17.03 44.07
N LEU A 139 -26.34 -17.45 43.25
CA LEU A 139 -27.74 -17.59 43.66
C LEU A 139 -28.29 -19.02 43.57
N LEU A 140 -27.49 -20.05 43.83
CA LEU A 140 -28.03 -21.41 43.93
C LEU A 140 -27.18 -22.32 44.81
N PHE A 141 -27.16 -22.06 46.12
CA PHE A 141 -27.04 -23.10 47.15
C PHE A 141 -27.64 -22.54 48.44
N SER A 142 -28.90 -22.88 48.70
CA SER A 142 -29.56 -22.64 49.97
C SER A 142 -29.87 -24.00 50.59
N PRO A 143 -29.17 -24.44 51.64
CA PRO A 143 -29.74 -25.41 52.56
C PRO A 143 -30.52 -24.64 53.64
N ALA A 144 -31.78 -25.03 53.78
CA ALA A 144 -32.64 -24.58 54.87
C ALA A 144 -32.14 -25.09 56.24
N SER A 145 -32.71 -24.49 57.30
CA SER A 145 -32.55 -24.74 58.74
C SER A 145 -31.45 -23.90 59.42
N LEU A 146 -31.57 -23.35 60.62
CA LEU A 146 -32.64 -23.12 61.58
C LEU A 146 -31.97 -22.29 62.71
N GLN A 147 -32.70 -21.34 63.30
CA GLN A 147 -32.42 -20.64 64.57
C GLN A 147 -31.34 -19.54 64.69
N ASP A 148 -31.88 -18.38 65.05
CA ASP A 148 -31.52 -17.47 66.15
C ASP A 148 -30.88 -16.09 65.88
N SER A 149 -31.43 -15.14 66.63
CA SER A 149 -31.24 -13.67 66.65
C SER A 149 -30.06 -13.27 67.57
N PRO A 150 -29.75 -11.98 67.81
CA PRO A 150 -29.34 -10.87 66.93
C PRO A 150 -27.94 -10.29 67.32
N ARG A 151 -27.51 -9.22 66.62
CA ARG A 151 -26.85 -7.99 67.17
C ARG A 151 -25.43 -7.68 66.67
N GLY A 152 -25.27 -6.47 66.12
CA GLY A 152 -23.97 -5.75 66.06
C GLY A 152 -23.76 -4.88 64.82
N LYS A 153 -24.20 -3.62 64.86
CA LYS A 153 -23.72 -2.54 63.97
C LYS A 153 -22.51 -1.86 64.62
N VAL A 154 -21.45 -1.55 63.87
CA VAL A 154 -20.53 -0.39 64.03
C VAL A 154 -19.87 -0.17 62.64
N LEU A 155 -20.17 0.91 61.88
CA LEU A 155 -19.42 2.19 61.78
C LEU A 155 -17.95 1.97 61.38
N ASP A 156 -17.25 2.70 60.50
CA ASP A 156 -17.47 3.83 59.57
C ASP A 156 -16.15 3.87 58.74
N GLU A 157 -16.17 4.07 57.42
CA GLU A 157 -15.90 5.34 56.73
C GLU A 157 -14.42 5.64 56.39
N SER A 158 -14.25 6.28 55.22
CA SER A 158 -13.07 6.92 54.63
C SER A 158 -12.01 6.02 53.99
N ALA A 159 -11.95 5.97 52.65
CA ALA A 159 -11.22 6.92 51.79
C ALA A 159 -9.70 6.76 52.00
N THR A 160 -8.89 6.34 51.03
CA THR A 160 -8.61 7.02 49.76
C THR A 160 -7.63 6.13 48.97
N SER A 161 -7.59 6.33 47.66
CA SER A 161 -6.57 5.89 46.70
C SER A 161 -5.13 5.86 47.28
N SER A 162 -4.20 5.03 46.82
CA SER A 162 -3.84 4.77 45.43
C SER A 162 -2.79 3.64 45.33
N ASP A 163 -2.56 3.25 44.08
CA ASP A 163 -1.29 2.82 43.52
C ASP A 163 -0.89 1.34 43.47
N VAL A 164 -0.55 1.01 42.23
CA VAL A 164 -0.09 -0.23 41.67
C VAL A 164 1.38 -0.45 42.08
N SER A 165 1.72 -1.64 42.53
CA SER A 165 3.11 -2.11 42.63
C SER A 165 3.16 -3.53 42.06
N PHE A 166 3.60 -3.66 40.81
CA PHE A 166 4.99 -3.89 40.36
C PHE A 166 5.53 -5.28 40.74
N PHE A 167 5.95 -5.96 39.67
CA PHE A 167 6.45 -7.33 39.57
C PHE A 167 7.52 -7.69 40.60
N ASN A 168 7.47 -8.92 41.12
CA ASN A 168 8.57 -9.55 41.85
C ASN A 168 9.28 -10.56 40.94
N LEU A 169 10.56 -10.31 40.65
CA LEU A 169 11.44 -11.28 39.98
C LEU A 169 12.02 -12.23 41.03
N SER A 170 11.89 -13.53 40.77
CA SER A 170 12.35 -14.59 41.67
C SER A 170 13.88 -14.57 41.83
N THR A 171 14.32 -14.61 43.09
CA THR A 171 15.70 -14.81 43.54
C THR A 171 16.28 -16.11 42.99
N ILE A 172 17.36 -16.03 42.21
CA ILE A 172 18.23 -17.17 41.90
C ILE A 172 19.26 -17.28 43.03
N VAL A 173 19.42 -18.49 43.54
CA VAL A 173 20.23 -18.84 44.71
C VAL A 173 21.58 -19.40 44.24
N VAL A 174 22.64 -18.90 44.89
CA VAL A 174 24.10 -19.21 44.83
C VAL A 174 24.88 -18.64 43.66
#